data_AF-A0AAE0CD87-F1
#
_entry.id   AF-A0AAE0CD87-F1
#
_cell.length_a   1.000
_cell.length_b   1.000
_cell.length_c   1.000
_cell.angle_alpha   90.00
_cell.angle_beta   90.00
_cell.angle_gamma   90.00
#
_symmetry.space_group_name_H-M   'P 1'
#
loop_
_entity.id
_entity.type
_entity.pdbx_description
1 polymer ?
#
loop_
_entity_poly.entity_id
_entity_poly.type
_entity_poly.pdbx_seq_one_letter_code
_entity_poly.pdbx_strand_id
1 'polypeptide(L)'
;AVYKSGRLANCLDITVEDPTDTLRLIRDRIELQAAMQHTQLCEAAATAVASLTATPSTAGAKSSMEMPAVVAQAARKDLKLSKLQLRRCWECLLYLEAKMGSKAEIGEASAAFRQVVMRRLTHAQKDVEKRAKGKRVMDTEEGFIMMRGLPEGQSVDEMAEAPPSSEGAEAQASTGDKRPHEGADGEEEEEEEKPLTVEEQYEQVMEGLQQLADAVRQSAK
;
A
#
# COMPACT_ATOMS: atom_id res chain seq x y z
N ALA A 1 -20.07 9.11 -8.91
CA ALA A 1 -21.32 8.37 -8.60
C ALA A 1 -21.13 7.36 -7.47
N VAL A 2 -20.15 6.45 -7.55
CA VAL A 2 -19.91 5.37 -6.56
C VAL A 2 -19.76 5.87 -5.12
N TYR A 3 -18.86 6.84 -4.84
CA TYR A 3 -18.72 7.40 -3.49
C TYR A 3 -19.99 8.07 -2.95
N LYS A 4 -20.81 8.65 -3.82
CA LYS A 4 -22.11 9.21 -3.43
C LYS A 4 -23.06 8.10 -3.01
N SER A 5 -23.14 7.03 -3.79
CA SER A 5 -23.96 5.86 -3.46
C SER A 5 -23.50 5.17 -2.17
N GLY A 6 -22.18 4.99 -1.97
CA GLY A 6 -21.65 4.39 -0.75
C GLY A 6 -21.89 5.23 0.51
N ARG A 7 -21.90 6.58 0.38
CA ARG A 7 -22.35 7.46 1.46
C ARG A 7 -23.83 7.26 1.79
N LEU A 8 -24.70 7.21 0.77
CA LEU A 8 -26.14 7.02 0.95
C LEU A 8 -26.48 5.64 1.55
N ALA A 9 -25.76 4.60 1.14
CA ALA A 9 -25.90 3.24 1.68
C ALA A 9 -25.22 3.06 3.05
N ASN A 10 -24.59 4.10 3.60
CA ASN A 10 -23.83 4.07 4.84
C ASN A 10 -22.81 2.92 4.92
N CYS A 11 -22.11 2.65 3.81
CA CYS A 11 -21.04 1.67 3.79
C CYS A 11 -19.88 2.09 4.72
N LEU A 12 -19.06 1.12 5.12
CA LEU A 12 -17.86 1.39 5.93
C LEU A 12 -16.80 2.13 5.09
N ASP A 13 -16.39 1.53 3.99
CA ASP A 13 -15.49 2.08 2.99
C ASP A 13 -15.78 1.48 1.61
N ILE A 14 -15.16 2.06 0.56
CA ILE A 14 -15.26 1.58 -0.82
C ILE A 14 -13.90 1.06 -1.26
N THR A 15 -13.85 -0.23 -1.58
CA THR A 15 -12.69 -0.92 -2.13
C THR A 15 -12.98 -1.42 -3.55
N VAL A 16 -11.92 -1.70 -4.29
CA VAL A 16 -11.99 -2.29 -5.63
C VAL A 16 -11.13 -3.54 -5.61
N GLU A 17 -11.66 -4.65 -6.12
CA GLU A 17 -10.93 -5.90 -6.31
C GLU A 17 -9.98 -5.75 -7.50
N ASP A 18 -8.71 -6.13 -7.29
CA ASP A 18 -7.63 -6.12 -8.28
C ASP A 18 -7.67 -4.95 -9.27
N PRO A 19 -7.59 -3.70 -8.78
CA PRO A 19 -7.69 -2.54 -9.64
C PRO A 19 -6.48 -2.50 -10.56
N THR A 20 -6.71 -2.31 -11.87
CA THR A 20 -5.64 -2.02 -12.84
C THR A 20 -4.95 -0.70 -12.50
N ASP A 21 -3.72 -0.48 -12.99
CA ASP A 21 -2.97 0.73 -12.66
C ASP A 21 -3.66 2.02 -13.12
N THR A 22 -4.29 2.00 -14.30
CA THR A 22 -5.12 3.11 -14.77
C THR A 22 -6.28 3.40 -13.81
N LEU A 23 -6.97 2.35 -13.33
CA LEU A 23 -8.08 2.51 -12.40
C LEU A 23 -7.61 3.02 -11.03
N ARG A 24 -6.45 2.55 -10.54
CA ARG A 24 -5.81 3.06 -9.33
C ARG A 24 -5.55 4.55 -9.46
N LEU A 25 -4.99 5.00 -10.58
CA LEU A 25 -4.66 6.41 -10.81
C LEU A 25 -5.91 7.31 -10.87
N ILE A 26 -6.95 6.88 -11.57
CA ILE A 26 -8.24 7.61 -11.61
C ILE A 26 -8.84 7.70 -10.21
N ARG A 27 -8.83 6.59 -9.46
CA ARG A 27 -9.37 6.54 -8.10
C ARG A 27 -8.60 7.47 -7.18
N ASP A 28 -7.28 7.36 -7.14
CA ASP A 28 -6.43 8.18 -6.30
C ASP A 28 -6.65 9.68 -6.58
N ARG A 29 -6.92 10.07 -7.85
CA ARG A 29 -7.26 11.46 -8.21
C ARG A 29 -8.59 11.92 -7.61
N ILE A 30 -9.63 11.11 -7.75
CA ILE A 30 -10.96 11.41 -7.21
C ILE A 30 -10.92 11.48 -5.68
N GLU A 31 -10.22 10.52 -5.05
CA GLU A 31 -10.05 10.47 -3.60
C GLU A 31 -9.27 11.68 -3.08
N LEU A 32 -8.18 12.07 -3.76
CA LEU A 32 -7.40 13.24 -3.38
C LEU A 32 -8.19 14.54 -3.56
N GLN A 33 -8.93 14.70 -4.65
CA GLN A 33 -9.81 15.86 -4.84
C GLN A 33 -10.82 16.00 -3.71
N ALA A 34 -11.43 14.88 -3.28
CA ALA A 34 -12.35 14.87 -2.15
C ALA A 34 -11.64 15.16 -0.82
N ALA A 35 -10.43 14.62 -0.62
CA ALA A 35 -9.60 14.87 0.55
C ALA A 35 -9.18 16.35 0.66
N MET A 36 -8.85 17.01 -0.45
CA MET A 36 -8.51 18.44 -0.49
C MET A 36 -9.70 19.36 -0.16
N GLN A 37 -10.93 18.87 -0.32
CA GLN A 37 -12.15 19.58 0.08
C GLN A 37 -12.54 19.31 1.55
N HIS A 38 -11.84 18.39 2.23
CA HIS A 38 -12.13 18.01 3.61
C HIS A 38 -11.36 18.89 4.59
N THR A 39 -12.00 19.93 5.11
CA THR A 39 -11.39 21.00 5.93
C THR A 39 -10.50 20.48 7.06
N GLN A 40 -11.02 19.58 7.91
CA GLN A 40 -10.24 19.05 9.05
C GLN A 40 -8.99 18.28 8.62
N LEU A 41 -9.01 17.68 7.43
CA LEU A 41 -7.89 16.90 6.92
C LEU A 41 -6.80 17.83 6.38
N CYS A 42 -7.20 18.88 5.66
CA CYS A 42 -6.29 19.92 5.16
C CYS A 42 -5.66 20.72 6.32
N GLU A 43 -6.45 21.14 7.32
CA GLU A 43 -5.94 21.86 8.50
C GLU A 43 -4.94 21.00 9.30
N ALA A 44 -5.23 19.70 9.46
CA ALA A 44 -4.32 18.77 10.10
C ALA A 44 -3.01 18.61 9.30
N ALA A 45 -3.09 18.54 7.97
CA ALA A 45 -1.91 18.44 7.11
C ALA A 45 -1.04 19.70 7.18
N ALA A 46 -1.65 20.88 7.15
CA ALA A 46 -0.95 22.15 7.31
C ALA A 46 -0.25 22.24 8.69
N THR A 47 -0.94 21.82 9.76
CA THR A 47 -0.38 21.79 11.12
C THR A 47 0.80 20.83 11.23
N ALA A 48 0.68 19.63 10.64
CA ALA A 48 1.73 18.63 10.58
C ALA A 48 2.99 19.16 9.86
N VAL A 49 2.81 19.83 8.72
CA VAL A 49 3.92 20.46 7.98
C VAL A 49 4.54 21.61 8.77
N ALA A 50 3.73 22.44 9.43
CA ALA A 50 4.24 23.52 10.27
C ALA A 50 5.06 22.99 11.46
N SER A 51 4.60 21.94 12.16
CA SER A 51 5.32 21.38 13.31
C SER A 51 6.68 20.77 12.93
N LEU A 52 6.79 20.23 11.72
CA LEU A 52 8.04 19.74 11.15
C LEU A 52 9.09 20.84 11.00
N THR A 53 8.68 22.02 10.54
CA THR A 53 9.59 23.17 10.40
C THR A 53 10.01 23.76 11.75
N ALA A 54 9.16 23.62 12.78
CA ALA A 54 9.44 24.14 14.12
C ALA A 54 10.35 23.21 14.96
N THR A 55 10.35 21.90 14.68
CA THR A 55 11.10 20.90 15.48
C THR A 55 11.75 19.85 14.58
N PRO A 56 12.98 20.09 14.06
CA PRO A 56 13.64 19.20 13.10
C PRO A 56 14.17 17.88 13.71
N SER A 57 13.73 17.49 14.91
CA SER A 57 14.14 16.22 15.53
C SER A 57 13.49 15.03 14.82
N THR A 58 14.26 13.98 14.58
CA THR A 58 13.85 12.75 13.87
C THR A 58 12.65 12.04 14.51
N ALA A 59 12.47 12.17 15.83
CA ALA A 59 11.32 11.62 16.57
C ALA A 59 10.08 12.54 16.49
N GLY A 60 10.29 13.86 16.53
CA GLY A 60 9.24 14.87 16.30
C GLY A 60 8.71 14.82 14.88
N ALA A 61 9.58 14.50 13.90
CA ALA A 61 9.20 14.35 12.51
C ALA A 61 8.29 13.14 12.24
N LYS A 62 8.51 12.02 12.95
CA LYS A 62 7.63 10.84 12.83
C LYS A 62 6.23 11.14 13.34
N SER A 63 6.12 11.68 14.55
CA SER A 63 4.82 11.99 15.17
C SER A 63 4.07 13.10 14.43
N SER A 64 4.79 14.09 13.90
CA SER A 64 4.19 15.17 13.11
C SER A 64 3.59 14.70 11.78
N MET A 65 4.13 13.63 11.17
CA MET A 65 3.63 13.10 9.90
C MET A 65 2.55 12.02 10.07
N GLU A 66 2.23 11.62 11.29
CA GLU A 66 1.11 10.72 11.54
C GLU A 66 -0.21 11.49 11.54
N MET A 67 -1.19 10.98 10.80
CA MET A 67 -2.53 11.56 10.82
C MET A 67 -3.15 11.39 12.21
N PRO A 68 -3.67 12.47 12.83
CA PRO A 68 -4.38 12.37 14.09
C PRO A 68 -5.57 11.39 13.99
N ALA A 69 -5.71 10.47 14.96
CA ALA A 69 -6.71 9.41 14.91
C ALA A 69 -8.15 9.93 14.78
N VAL A 70 -8.46 11.06 15.41
CA VAL A 70 -9.78 11.72 15.33
C VAL A 70 -10.07 12.19 13.91
N VAL A 71 -9.08 12.83 13.26
CA VAL A 71 -9.17 13.28 11.87
C VAL A 71 -9.30 12.08 10.93
N ALA A 72 -8.56 11.01 11.19
CA ALA A 72 -8.66 9.78 10.41
C ALA A 72 -10.06 9.16 10.48
N GLN A 73 -10.67 9.10 11.67
CA GLN A 73 -12.02 8.56 11.84
C GLN A 73 -13.07 9.42 11.13
N ALA A 74 -13.00 10.74 11.27
CA ALA A 74 -13.89 11.68 10.58
C ALA A 74 -13.77 11.53 9.05
N ALA A 75 -12.54 11.58 8.52
CA ALA A 75 -12.30 11.47 7.09
C ALA A 75 -12.75 10.11 6.52
N ARG A 76 -12.55 8.99 7.23
CA ARG A 76 -13.06 7.68 6.77
C ARG A 76 -14.58 7.64 6.74
N LYS A 77 -15.23 8.23 7.75
CA LYS A 77 -16.69 8.28 7.83
C LYS A 77 -17.29 9.10 6.68
N ASP A 78 -16.68 10.24 6.36
CA ASP A 78 -17.24 11.21 5.43
C ASP A 78 -16.85 10.89 3.98
N LEU A 79 -15.60 10.47 3.74
CA LEU A 79 -15.07 10.18 2.41
C LEU A 79 -15.27 8.71 2.00
N LYS A 80 -15.60 7.81 2.94
CA LYS A 80 -15.75 6.36 2.72
C LYS A 80 -14.50 5.71 2.15
N LEU A 81 -13.34 6.15 2.63
CA LEU A 81 -12.03 5.62 2.25
C LEU A 81 -11.59 4.51 3.21
N SER A 82 -10.98 3.46 2.65
CA SER A 82 -10.25 2.49 3.45
C SER A 82 -9.05 3.15 4.12
N LYS A 83 -8.50 2.46 5.13
CA LYS A 83 -7.30 2.90 5.84
C LYS A 83 -6.11 3.13 4.90
N LEU A 84 -5.97 2.29 3.86
CA LEU A 84 -4.86 2.38 2.92
C LEU A 84 -5.03 3.57 1.96
N GLN A 85 -6.24 3.76 1.41
CA GLN A 85 -6.57 4.90 0.55
C GLN A 85 -6.40 6.23 1.27
N LEU A 86 -6.91 6.33 2.51
CA LEU A 86 -6.78 7.55 3.30
C LEU A 86 -5.32 7.88 3.64
N ARG A 87 -4.50 6.86 3.91
CA ARG A 87 -3.06 7.05 4.12
C ARG A 87 -2.37 7.62 2.86
N ARG A 88 -2.70 7.12 1.67
CA ARG A 88 -2.17 7.67 0.41
C ARG A 88 -2.58 9.13 0.24
N CYS A 89 -3.86 9.46 0.45
CA CYS A 89 -4.35 10.84 0.39
C CYS A 89 -3.63 11.76 1.37
N TRP A 90 -3.37 11.29 2.59
CA TRP A 90 -2.62 12.03 3.61
C TRP A 90 -1.20 12.38 3.18
N GLU A 91 -0.47 11.41 2.64
CA GLU A 91 0.88 11.65 2.13
C GLU A 91 0.88 12.65 0.96
N CYS A 92 -0.12 12.58 0.08
CA CYS A 92 -0.31 13.57 -0.99
C CYS A 92 -0.56 14.96 -0.42
N LEU A 93 -1.41 15.09 0.59
CA LEU A 93 -1.70 16.37 1.23
C LEU A 93 -0.46 16.94 1.92
N LEU A 94 0.29 16.11 2.67
CA LEU A 94 1.56 16.54 3.27
C LEU A 94 2.55 17.02 2.21
N TYR A 95 2.67 16.29 1.08
CA TYR A 95 3.51 16.70 -0.04
C TYR A 95 3.06 18.03 -0.64
N LEU A 96 1.77 18.19 -0.88
CA LEU A 96 1.19 19.41 -1.43
C LEU A 96 1.39 20.60 -0.48
N GLU A 97 1.14 20.44 0.80
CA GLU A 97 1.33 21.48 1.82
C GLU A 97 2.81 21.84 1.96
N ALA A 98 3.71 20.86 2.00
CA ALA A 98 5.16 21.11 2.05
C ALA A 98 5.67 21.83 0.79
N LYS A 99 5.13 21.47 -0.39
CA LYS A 99 5.52 22.06 -1.68
C LYS A 99 4.89 23.44 -1.93
N MET A 100 3.67 23.68 -1.45
CA MET A 100 2.95 24.94 -1.66
C MET A 100 3.20 25.98 -0.56
N GLY A 101 3.47 25.56 0.68
CA GLY A 101 3.78 26.44 1.80
C GLY A 101 5.21 27.01 1.79
N SER A 102 6.10 26.42 0.99
CA SER A 102 7.51 26.82 0.88
C SER A 102 7.69 27.95 -0.15
N LYS A 103 7.78 29.19 0.33
CA LYS A 103 8.65 30.23 -0.27
C LYS A 103 10.12 30.09 0.20
N ALA A 104 10.38 29.23 1.18
CA ALA A 104 11.68 28.99 1.78
C ALA A 104 12.13 27.57 1.46
N GLU A 105 13.27 27.47 0.77
CA GLU A 105 14.00 26.28 0.31
C GLU A 105 13.42 24.90 0.66
N ILE A 106 13.26 24.09 -0.38
CA ILE A 106 12.78 22.69 -0.43
C ILE A 106 13.63 21.72 0.44
N GLY A 107 14.51 22.18 1.33
CA GLY A 107 15.47 21.35 2.06
C GLY A 107 14.87 20.51 3.19
N GLU A 108 14.34 21.13 4.25
CA GLU A 108 14.08 20.43 5.53
C GLU A 108 12.75 19.67 5.57
N ALA A 109 11.64 20.29 5.15
CA ALA A 109 10.33 19.64 5.10
C ALA A 109 10.31 18.49 4.07
N SER A 110 11.01 18.65 2.94
CA SER A 110 11.13 17.57 1.94
C SER A 110 12.02 16.43 2.45
N ALA A 111 13.09 16.73 3.20
CA ALA A 111 13.95 15.70 3.79
C ALA A 111 13.19 14.88 4.85
N ALA A 112 12.36 15.53 5.68
CA ALA A 112 11.52 14.84 6.64
C ALA A 112 10.46 13.96 5.94
N PHE A 113 9.85 14.48 4.87
CA PHE A 113 8.87 13.75 4.06
C PHE A 113 9.50 12.52 3.41
N ARG A 114 10.68 12.71 2.80
CA ARG A 114 11.51 11.64 2.25
C ARG A 114 11.79 10.56 3.28
N GLN A 115 12.25 10.93 4.48
CA GLN A 115 12.52 9.95 5.53
C GLN A 115 11.29 9.12 5.92
N VAL A 116 10.10 9.72 5.95
CA VAL A 116 8.87 8.99 6.31
C VAL A 116 8.43 8.04 5.20
N VAL A 117 8.46 8.50 3.94
CA VAL A 117 8.14 7.64 2.78
C VAL A 117 9.14 6.48 2.68
N MET A 118 10.44 6.75 2.77
CA MET A 118 11.50 5.73 2.76
C MET A 118 11.30 4.69 3.86
N ARG A 119 11.08 5.13 5.12
CA ARG A 119 10.84 4.21 6.25
C ARG A 119 9.62 3.31 6.03
N ARG A 120 8.54 3.86 5.49
CA ARG A 120 7.33 3.10 5.20
C ARG A 120 7.60 2.03 4.14
N LEU A 121 8.29 2.39 3.06
CA LEU A 121 8.66 1.47 1.98
C LEU A 121 9.57 0.35 2.52
N THR A 122 10.59 0.69 3.30
CA THR A 122 11.44 -0.30 3.98
C THR A 122 10.65 -1.22 4.91
N HIS A 123 9.69 -0.69 5.68
CA HIS A 123 8.83 -1.51 6.53
C HIS A 123 7.92 -2.44 5.72
N ALA A 124 7.36 -1.96 4.61
CA ALA A 124 6.52 -2.76 3.73
C ALA A 124 7.32 -3.94 3.13
N GLN A 125 8.55 -3.69 2.66
CA GLN A 125 9.45 -4.75 2.18
C GLN A 125 9.74 -5.78 3.28
N LYS A 126 10.13 -5.33 4.47
CA LYS A 126 10.39 -6.23 5.62
C LYS A 126 9.17 -7.05 6.03
N ASP A 127 7.98 -6.48 5.96
CA ASP A 127 6.73 -7.19 6.27
C ASP A 127 6.42 -8.25 5.20
N VAL A 128 6.69 -7.97 3.93
CA VAL A 128 6.57 -8.94 2.82
C VAL A 128 7.58 -10.07 3.02
N GLU A 129 8.85 -9.75 3.24
CA GLU A 129 9.91 -10.73 3.53
C GLU A 129 9.55 -11.60 4.74
N LYS A 130 9.07 -11.00 5.83
CA LYS A 130 8.66 -11.74 7.03
C LYS A 130 7.49 -12.68 6.76
N ARG A 131 6.53 -12.28 5.91
CA ARG A 131 5.39 -13.11 5.51
C ARG A 131 5.76 -14.21 4.52
N ALA A 132 6.77 -13.96 3.69
CA ALA A 132 7.35 -14.94 2.77
C ALA A 132 8.24 -15.94 3.50
N LYS A 133 8.92 -15.52 4.58
CA LYS A 133 9.81 -16.37 5.37
C LYS A 133 9.06 -17.59 5.92
N GLY A 134 9.48 -18.77 5.47
CA GLY A 134 8.88 -20.05 5.83
C GLY A 134 7.70 -20.45 4.96
N LYS A 135 7.41 -19.78 3.84
CA LYS A 135 6.54 -20.31 2.78
C LYS A 135 7.43 -20.86 1.67
N ARG A 136 7.17 -22.09 1.23
CA ARG A 136 7.84 -22.71 0.08
C ARG A 136 6.78 -23.08 -0.95
N VAL A 137 7.08 -22.83 -2.21
CA VAL A 137 6.29 -23.29 -3.34
C VAL A 137 6.94 -24.56 -3.84
N MET A 138 6.19 -25.65 -3.95
CA MET A 138 6.63 -26.88 -4.60
C MET A 138 5.79 -27.09 -5.84
N ASP A 139 6.45 -27.30 -6.97
CA ASP A 139 5.79 -27.66 -8.21
C ASP A 139 5.43 -29.14 -8.18
N THR A 140 4.25 -29.43 -8.72
CA THR A 140 3.65 -30.76 -8.83
C THR A 140 3.08 -30.93 -10.23
N GLU A 141 2.83 -32.16 -10.66
CA GLU A 141 2.28 -32.46 -11.99
C GLU A 141 0.91 -31.79 -12.25
N GLU A 142 0.18 -31.41 -11.19
CA GLU A 142 -1.13 -30.73 -11.26
C GLU A 142 -1.07 -29.21 -11.00
N GLY A 143 0.11 -28.62 -10.79
CA GLY A 143 0.27 -27.20 -10.47
C GLY A 143 1.24 -26.97 -9.31
N PHE A 144 0.99 -26.00 -8.44
CA PHE A 144 1.89 -25.67 -7.34
C PHE A 144 1.21 -25.74 -5.97
N ILE A 145 1.93 -26.24 -4.97
CA ILE A 145 1.49 -26.30 -3.57
C ILE A 145 2.34 -25.35 -2.73
N MET A 146 1.70 -24.38 -2.07
CA MET A 146 2.35 -23.49 -1.11
C MET A 146 2.30 -24.11 0.28
N MET A 147 3.45 -24.58 0.78
CA MET A 147 3.58 -25.14 2.12
C MET A 147 4.24 -24.15 3.08
N ARG A 148 3.83 -24.20 4.35
CA ARG A 148 4.54 -23.50 5.43
C ARG A 148 5.70 -24.40 5.88
N GLY A 149 6.91 -24.12 5.41
CA GLY A 149 8.11 -24.86 5.79
C GLY A 149 8.50 -24.60 7.24
N LEU A 150 8.85 -25.66 7.97
CA LEU A 150 9.63 -25.56 9.21
C LEU A 150 10.99 -24.89 8.91
N PRO A 151 11.58 -24.18 9.88
CA PRO A 151 12.90 -23.57 9.73
C PRO A 151 13.94 -24.62 9.32
N GLU A 152 14.89 -24.20 8.48
CA GLU A 152 15.99 -25.04 7.99
C GLU A 152 16.74 -25.69 9.16
N GLY A 153 16.76 -27.03 9.18
CA GLY A 153 17.45 -27.83 10.20
C GLY A 153 16.58 -28.69 11.11
N GLN A 154 15.24 -28.65 11.01
CA GLN A 154 14.37 -29.62 11.69
C GLN A 154 13.87 -30.66 10.70
N SER A 155 14.47 -31.86 10.74
CA SER A 155 13.87 -33.05 10.13
C SER A 155 12.59 -33.42 10.88
N VAL A 156 11.64 -33.99 10.13
CA VAL A 156 10.34 -34.48 10.63
C VAL A 156 10.46 -35.77 11.47
N ASP A 157 11.68 -36.23 11.77
CA ASP A 157 11.93 -37.54 12.41
C ASP A 157 11.93 -37.52 13.95
N GLU A 158 11.73 -36.39 14.61
CA GLU A 158 11.65 -36.33 16.09
C GLU A 158 10.29 -35.83 16.60
N MET A 159 9.17 -36.42 16.16
CA MET A 159 7.94 -36.50 16.98
C MET A 159 7.05 -37.66 16.52
N ALA A 160 7.59 -38.88 16.57
CA ALA A 160 6.77 -40.09 16.56
C ALA A 160 6.56 -40.60 17.99
N GLU A 161 5.73 -39.92 18.78
CA GLU A 161 4.85 -40.58 19.78
C GLU A 161 3.89 -39.58 20.45
N ALA A 162 2.67 -39.50 19.93
CA ALA A 162 1.41 -39.60 20.68
C ALA A 162 0.19 -39.33 19.76
N PRO A 163 -0.78 -40.24 19.64
CA PRO A 163 -2.06 -40.04 18.93
C PRO A 163 -3.15 -39.52 19.91
N PRO A 164 -4.44 -39.40 19.55
CA PRO A 164 -5.12 -39.26 18.24
C PRO A 164 -6.09 -38.04 18.19
N SER A 165 -6.62 -37.68 17.02
CA SER A 165 -8.09 -37.53 16.82
C SER A 165 -8.43 -37.23 15.35
N SER A 166 -9.13 -38.18 14.74
CA SER A 166 -10.07 -38.01 13.62
C SER A 166 -11.15 -37.00 14.05
N GLU A 167 -11.52 -35.97 13.28
CA GLU A 167 -12.49 -35.90 12.17
C GLU A 167 -12.66 -34.37 11.93
N GLY A 168 -12.99 -33.82 10.76
CA GLY A 168 -13.46 -34.43 9.54
C GLY A 168 -12.93 -33.70 8.31
N ALA A 169 -12.79 -34.49 7.26
CA ALA A 169 -12.61 -34.04 5.89
C ALA A 169 -13.98 -33.75 5.29
N GLU A 170 -14.10 -32.68 4.52
CA GLU A 170 -15.00 -32.66 3.36
C GLU A 170 -14.45 -31.71 2.30
N ALA A 171 -14.51 -32.18 1.06
CA ALA A 171 -13.77 -31.72 -0.09
C ALA A 171 -14.68 -31.05 -1.14
N GLN A 172 -14.02 -30.46 -2.14
CA GLN A 172 -14.45 -30.23 -3.54
C GLN A 172 -15.17 -28.93 -3.93
N ALA A 173 -14.52 -28.19 -4.85
CA ALA A 173 -14.92 -27.99 -6.25
C ALA A 173 -13.68 -27.39 -6.96
N SER A 174 -12.98 -28.02 -7.91
CA SER A 174 -13.36 -28.52 -9.23
C SER A 174 -14.15 -27.53 -10.08
N THR A 175 -13.45 -26.80 -10.94
CA THR A 175 -13.86 -26.53 -12.33
C THR A 175 -12.59 -26.31 -13.14
N GLY A 176 -12.31 -27.25 -14.03
CA GLY A 176 -11.15 -27.22 -14.91
C GLY A 176 -11.28 -26.24 -16.07
N ASP A 177 -10.13 -25.86 -16.61
CA ASP A 177 -9.99 -25.44 -17.99
C ASP A 177 -8.73 -26.11 -18.56
N LYS A 178 -8.92 -27.00 -19.54
CA LYS A 178 -7.84 -27.71 -20.22
C LYS A 178 -7.38 -26.86 -21.40
N ARG A 179 -6.13 -26.40 -21.39
CA ARG A 179 -5.45 -25.96 -22.62
C ARG A 179 -4.39 -26.98 -23.02
N PRO A 180 -4.30 -27.36 -24.31
CA PRO A 180 -3.28 -28.29 -24.78
C PRO A 180 -1.92 -27.59 -24.82
N HIS A 181 -0.91 -28.35 -24.39
CA HIS A 181 0.49 -27.98 -24.38
C HIS A 181 1.06 -28.23 -25.79
N GLU A 182 1.19 -27.20 -26.62
CA GLU A 182 2.08 -27.22 -27.78
C GLU A 182 3.41 -26.63 -27.34
N GLY A 183 4.45 -27.47 -27.38
CA GLY A 183 5.81 -27.07 -27.11
C GLY A 183 6.33 -26.12 -28.20
N ALA A 184 6.92 -25.03 -27.76
CA ALA A 184 7.87 -24.27 -28.53
C ALA A 184 9.05 -23.98 -27.60
N ASP A 185 10.16 -24.66 -27.86
CA ASP A 185 11.46 -24.37 -27.26
C ASP A 185 11.87 -22.95 -27.70
N GLY A 186 11.48 -21.96 -26.90
CA GLY A 186 12.06 -20.64 -26.90
C GLY A 186 12.77 -20.48 -25.57
N GLU A 187 14.10 -20.50 -25.58
CA GLU A 187 14.89 -19.91 -24.50
C GLU A 187 14.66 -18.40 -24.54
N GLU A 188 13.50 -17.96 -24.02
CA GLU A 188 13.33 -16.59 -23.58
C GLU A 188 14.19 -16.46 -22.33
N GLU A 189 15.30 -15.72 -22.44
CA GLU A 189 15.99 -15.21 -21.26
C GLU A 189 14.96 -14.41 -20.47
N GLU A 190 14.34 -15.05 -19.46
CA GLU A 190 13.57 -14.35 -18.44
C GLU A 190 14.55 -13.38 -17.78
N GLU A 191 14.55 -12.13 -18.22
CA GLU A 191 15.15 -11.04 -17.46
C GLU A 191 14.47 -11.08 -16.09
N GLU A 192 15.16 -11.66 -15.10
CA GLU A 192 14.74 -11.60 -13.70
C GLU A 192 14.52 -10.13 -13.36
N GLU A 193 13.25 -9.71 -13.37
CA GLU A 193 12.86 -8.33 -13.12
C GLU A 193 13.24 -8.03 -11.66
N LYS A 194 14.43 -7.45 -11.49
CA LYS A 194 14.99 -7.22 -10.16
C LYS A 194 13.99 -6.37 -9.37
N PRO A 195 13.66 -6.77 -8.13
CA PRO A 195 12.73 -5.99 -7.33
C PRO A 195 13.31 -4.60 -7.11
N LEU A 196 12.50 -3.58 -7.40
CA LEU A 196 12.86 -2.17 -7.24
C LEU A 196 13.45 -1.91 -5.85
N THR A 197 14.56 -1.20 -5.82
CA THR A 197 15.17 -0.68 -4.59
C THR A 197 14.22 0.29 -3.87
N VAL A 198 14.42 0.52 -2.57
CA VAL A 198 13.58 1.45 -1.79
C VAL A 198 13.65 2.86 -2.39
N GLU A 199 14.82 3.24 -2.89
CA GLU A 199 15.08 4.51 -3.55
C GLU A 199 14.29 4.64 -4.86
N GLU A 200 14.26 3.61 -5.71
CA GLU A 200 13.47 3.62 -6.95
C GLU A 200 11.96 3.62 -6.66
N GLN A 201 11.51 2.86 -5.65
CA GLN A 201 10.14 2.91 -5.17
C GLN A 201 9.77 4.29 -4.62
N TYR A 202 10.71 4.98 -3.97
CA TYR A 202 10.52 6.34 -3.52
C TYR A 202 10.36 7.30 -4.69
N GLU A 203 11.23 7.24 -5.70
CA GLU A 203 11.11 8.08 -6.90
C GLU A 203 9.77 7.83 -7.61
N GLN A 204 9.33 6.57 -7.75
CA GLN A 204 8.03 6.24 -8.33
C GLN A 204 6.87 6.82 -7.51
N VAL A 205 6.97 6.80 -6.18
CA VAL A 205 5.98 7.46 -5.30
C VAL A 205 5.99 8.96 -5.53
N MET A 206 7.17 9.61 -5.58
CA MET A 206 7.27 11.06 -5.80
C MET A 206 6.74 11.47 -7.16
N GLU A 207 7.02 10.70 -8.21
CA GLU A 207 6.48 10.92 -9.54
C GLU A 207 4.96 10.79 -9.53
N GLY A 208 4.42 9.73 -8.93
CA GLY A 208 2.97 9.54 -8.79
C GLY A 208 2.30 10.68 -8.03
N LEU A 209 2.90 11.14 -6.92
CA LEU A 209 2.42 12.30 -6.16
C LEU A 209 2.44 13.58 -7.00
N GLN A 210 3.47 13.77 -7.82
CA GLN A 210 3.60 14.94 -8.68
C GLN A 210 2.57 14.93 -9.82
N GLN A 211 2.42 13.81 -10.52
CA GLN A 211 1.42 13.63 -11.56
C GLN A 211 0.00 13.87 -11.00
N LEU A 212 -0.26 13.38 -9.80
CA LEU A 212 -1.54 13.56 -9.12
C LEU A 212 -1.79 15.02 -8.74
N ALA A 213 -0.78 15.70 -8.19
CA ALA A 213 -0.83 17.12 -7.87
C ALA A 213 -1.12 17.98 -9.11
N ASP A 214 -0.45 17.72 -10.22
CA ASP A 214 -0.64 18.46 -11.46
C ASP A 214 -2.00 18.17 -12.10
N ALA A 215 -2.46 16.92 -12.06
CA ALA A 215 -3.78 16.54 -12.53
C ALA A 215 -4.90 17.25 -11.74
N VAL A 216 -4.74 17.40 -10.43
CA VAL A 216 -5.72 18.11 -9.59
C VAL A 216 -5.72 19.61 -9.92
N ARG A 217 -4.55 20.23 -10.11
CA ARG A 217 -4.44 21.64 -10.53
C ARG A 217 -5.11 21.92 -11.86
N GLN A 218 -4.94 21.04 -12.83
CA GLN A 218 -5.55 21.19 -14.16
C GLN A 218 -7.07 21.07 -14.11
N SER A 219 -7.63 20.30 -13.17
CA SER A 219 -9.09 20.21 -12.98
C SER A 219 -9.71 21.35 -12.17
N ALA A 220 -8.91 22.21 -11.56
CA ALA A 220 -9.38 23.37 -10.78
C ALA A 220 -9.43 24.68 -11.60
N LYS A 221 -8.99 24.64 -12.86
CA LYS A 221 -9.13 25.72 -13.84
C LYS A 221 -10.33 25.45 -14.75
#